data_AF-A0A2N3VH44-F1
#
_entry.id   AF-A0A2N3VH44-F1
#
_cell.length_a   1.000
_cell.length_b   1.000
_cell.length_c   1.000
_cell.angle_alpha   90.00
_cell.angle_beta   90.00
_cell.angle_gamma   90.00
#
_symmetry.space_group_name_H-M   'P 1'
#
loop_
_entity.id
_entity.type
_entity.pdbx_description
1 polymer ?
#
loop_
_entity_poly.entity_id
_entity_poly.type
_entity_poly.pdbx_seq_one_letter_code
_entity_poly.pdbx_strand_id
1 'polypeptide(L)'
;MILGLDLDDWLRGERHWMTLWEFAERIRARPGTAYGSAILQDPEVVEALAAEDETDGDLPIEGFGFLESRLATIEDRVTQLLWVSTKSDPAGAPRAARPVYPHIELREGMHRARMTNLENQLIPEGGD
;
A
#
# COMPACT_ATOMS: atom_id res chain seq x y z
N MET A 1 -21.40 -8.99 6.65
CA MET A 1 -22.39 -8.02 7.18
C MET A 1 -21.70 -7.20 8.27
N ILE A 2 -20.96 -6.13 7.90
CA ILE A 2 -20.02 -5.49 8.85
C ILE A 2 -20.63 -4.24 9.53
N LEU A 3 -21.77 -3.69 9.08
CA LEU A 3 -22.32 -2.46 9.66
C LEU A 3 -23.84 -2.43 9.90
N GLY A 4 -24.58 -3.53 9.68
CA GLY A 4 -26.02 -3.58 9.95
C GLY A 4 -26.85 -2.51 9.21
N LEU A 5 -26.37 -2.09 8.04
CA LEU A 5 -27.01 -1.10 7.19
C LEU A 5 -27.45 -1.79 5.89
N ASP A 6 -28.74 -1.70 5.58
CA ASP A 6 -29.29 -2.14 4.30
C ASP A 6 -29.17 -1.00 3.29
N LEU A 7 -28.50 -1.28 2.16
CA LEU A 7 -28.32 -0.29 1.11
C LEU A 7 -29.66 0.10 0.46
N ASP A 8 -30.65 -0.79 0.57
CA ASP A 8 -31.99 -0.56 0.06
C ASP A 8 -32.75 0.51 0.85
N ASP A 9 -32.38 0.82 2.11
CA ASP A 9 -33.03 1.86 2.91
C ASP A 9 -32.93 3.25 2.25
N TRP A 10 -31.84 3.51 1.52
CA TRP A 10 -31.65 4.76 0.77
C TRP A 10 -32.33 4.72 -0.59
N LEU A 11 -32.36 3.56 -1.25
CA LEU A 11 -33.06 3.38 -2.53
C LEU A 11 -34.58 3.46 -2.38
N ARG A 12 -35.11 3.02 -1.24
CA ARG A 12 -36.53 3.11 -0.86
C ARG A 12 -36.92 4.50 -0.32
N GLY A 13 -35.95 5.40 -0.09
CA GLY A 13 -36.18 6.75 0.45
C GLY A 13 -36.46 6.80 1.95
N GLU A 14 -36.24 5.69 2.67
CA GLU A 14 -36.42 5.59 4.12
C GLU A 14 -35.30 6.32 4.88
N ARG A 15 -34.17 6.59 4.20
CA ARG A 15 -33.07 7.41 4.70
C ARG A 15 -32.68 8.49 3.69
N HIS A 16 -32.29 9.65 4.20
CA HIS A 16 -31.88 10.79 3.38
C HIS A 16 -30.54 10.53 2.68
N TRP A 17 -30.46 10.88 1.39
CA TRP A 17 -29.25 10.68 0.56
C TRP A 17 -28.00 11.36 1.13
N MET A 18 -28.18 12.50 1.80
CA MET A 18 -27.08 13.22 2.47
C MET A 18 -26.38 12.36 3.54
N THR A 19 -27.12 11.51 4.25
CA THR A 19 -26.57 10.60 5.25
C THR A 19 -25.76 9.47 4.63
N LEU A 20 -26.11 9.05 3.40
CA LEU A 20 -25.28 8.12 2.62
C LEU A 20 -23.96 8.79 2.22
N TRP A 21 -24.01 10.07 1.81
CA TRP A 21 -22.82 10.84 1.45
C TRP A 21 -21.87 11.01 2.64
N GLU A 22 -22.37 11.43 3.80
CA GLU A 22 -21.59 11.53 5.04
C GLU A 22 -21.00 10.19 5.47
N PHE A 23 -21.74 9.10 5.27
CA PHE A 23 -21.27 7.75 5.54
C PHE A 23 -20.13 7.34 4.60
N ALA A 24 -20.27 7.59 3.30
CA ALA A 24 -19.26 7.32 2.29
C ALA A 24 -17.97 8.13 2.57
N GLU A 25 -18.08 9.42 2.87
CA GLU A 25 -16.95 10.26 3.26
C GLU A 25 -16.26 9.75 4.53
N ARG A 26 -17.04 9.30 5.52
CA ARG A 26 -16.48 8.71 6.75
C ARG A 26 -15.77 7.38 6.50
N ILE A 27 -16.23 6.57 5.55
CA ILE A 27 -15.53 5.33 5.15
C ILE A 27 -14.28 5.66 4.33
N ARG A 28 -14.36 6.65 3.43
CA ARG A 28 -13.24 7.14 2.62
C ARG A 28 -12.10 7.65 3.49
N ALA A 29 -12.43 8.38 4.55
CA ALA A 29 -11.48 8.87 5.54
C ALA A 29 -10.94 7.77 6.47
N ARG A 30 -11.46 6.53 6.40
CA ARG A 30 -10.98 5.41 7.21
C ARG A 30 -9.97 4.57 6.43
N PRO A 31 -8.68 4.68 6.78
CA PRO A 31 -7.64 3.87 6.17
C PRO A 31 -7.83 2.36 6.47
N GLY A 32 -7.47 1.48 5.54
CA GLY A 32 -7.59 0.01 5.69
C GLY A 32 -8.98 -0.59 5.47
N THR A 33 -9.94 0.16 4.94
CA THR A 33 -11.26 -0.37 4.56
C THR A 33 -11.25 -0.94 3.13
N ALA A 34 -12.12 -1.91 2.85
CA ALA A 34 -12.29 -2.47 1.50
C ALA A 34 -12.54 -1.41 0.43
N TYR A 35 -13.32 -0.39 0.79
CA TYR A 35 -13.59 0.75 -0.08
C TYR A 35 -12.35 1.61 -0.33
N GLY A 36 -11.58 1.92 0.72
CA GLY A 36 -10.32 2.65 0.59
C GLY A 36 -9.30 1.88 -0.25
N SER A 37 -9.17 0.56 -0.04
CA SER A 37 -8.28 -0.28 -0.85
C SER A 37 -8.72 -0.40 -2.30
N ALA A 38 -10.03 -0.46 -2.58
CA ALA A 38 -10.54 -0.45 -3.96
C ALA A 38 -10.21 0.85 -4.69
N ILE A 39 -10.33 2.00 -4.03
CA ILE A 39 -9.92 3.30 -4.61
C ILE A 39 -8.42 3.32 -4.92
N LEU A 40 -7.59 2.76 -4.03
CA LEU A 40 -6.13 2.70 -4.20
C LEU A 40 -5.68 1.70 -5.27
N GLN A 41 -6.60 0.93 -5.86
CA GLN A 41 -6.37 0.05 -7.00
C GLN A 41 -6.88 0.63 -8.32
N ASP A 42 -7.59 1.76 -8.28
CA ASP A 42 -8.06 2.43 -9.50
C ASP A 42 -6.86 2.97 -10.31
N PRO A 43 -6.72 2.65 -11.61
CA PRO A 43 -5.59 3.07 -12.43
C PRO A 43 -5.35 4.58 -12.43
N GLU A 44 -6.41 5.39 -12.51
CA GLU A 44 -6.28 6.86 -12.57
C GLU A 44 -5.77 7.41 -11.23
N VAL A 45 -6.24 6.83 -10.12
CA VAL A 45 -5.79 7.19 -8.77
C VAL A 45 -4.35 6.72 -8.54
N VAL A 46 -3.99 5.53 -9.01
CA VAL A 46 -2.64 4.97 -8.90
C VAL A 46 -1.63 5.82 -9.64
N GLU A 47 -1.94 6.24 -10.87
CA GLU A 47 -1.07 7.14 -11.66
C GLU A 47 -0.91 8.51 -10.98
N ALA A 48 -2.01 9.10 -10.50
CA ALA A 48 -1.98 10.37 -9.79
C ALA A 48 -1.12 10.29 -8.51
N LEU A 49 -1.31 9.25 -7.69
CA LEU A 49 -0.53 9.04 -6.47
C LEU A 49 0.94 8.71 -6.76
N ALA A 50 1.24 7.96 -7.82
CA ALA A 50 2.62 7.66 -8.20
C ALA A 50 3.40 8.92 -8.62
N ALA A 51 2.70 9.93 -9.16
CA ALA A 51 3.27 11.20 -9.60
C ALA A 51 3.48 12.22 -8.46
N GLU A 52 2.83 12.05 -7.30
CA GLU A 52 3.04 12.89 -6.12
C GLU A 52 4.36 12.53 -5.41
N ASP A 53 5.16 13.55 -5.06
CA ASP A 53 6.37 13.39 -4.24
C ASP A 53 5.98 13.03 -2.80
N GLU A 54 6.57 11.95 -2.29
CA GLU A 54 6.51 11.40 -0.92
C GLU A 54 5.34 11.86 -0.04
N THR A 55 4.21 11.18 -0.14
CA THR A 55 3.32 11.03 1.02
C THR A 55 3.84 9.89 1.89
N ASP A 56 4.62 10.26 2.89
CA ASP A 56 5.11 9.39 3.95
C ASP A 56 3.90 8.94 4.79
N GLY A 57 3.34 7.80 4.45
CA GLY A 57 2.16 7.27 5.10
C GLY A 57 2.05 5.78 4.84
N ASP A 58 2.36 4.98 5.84
CA ASP A 58 1.90 3.60 5.97
C ASP A 58 0.36 3.60 6.02
N LEU A 59 -0.27 3.83 4.87
CA LEU A 59 -1.68 3.58 4.73
C LEU A 59 -1.85 2.08 5.04
N PRO A 60 -2.76 1.67 5.93
CA PRO A 60 -3.14 0.28 6.10
C PRO A 60 -3.86 -0.23 4.85
N ILE A 61 -3.43 -1.40 4.38
CA ILE A 61 -4.06 -2.15 3.30
C ILE A 61 -5.19 -2.97 3.90
N GLU A 62 -6.30 -3.18 3.18
CA GLU A 62 -7.37 -4.06 3.64
C GLU A 62 -6.82 -5.42 4.07
N GLY A 63 -7.17 -5.85 5.28
CA GLY A 63 -6.69 -7.12 5.85
C GLY A 63 -5.24 -7.11 6.33
N PHE A 64 -4.50 -6.01 6.15
CA PHE A 64 -3.16 -5.81 6.69
C PHE A 64 -3.11 -4.52 7.52
N GLY A 65 -3.63 -4.63 8.74
CA GLY A 65 -3.68 -3.55 9.70
C GLY A 65 -2.48 -3.53 10.64
N PHE A 66 -2.66 -2.85 11.76
CA PHE A 66 -1.63 -2.69 12.79
C PHE A 66 -1.16 -4.02 13.37
N LEU A 67 -2.06 -4.97 13.58
CA LEU A 67 -1.72 -6.26 14.20
C LEU A 67 -0.91 -7.13 13.24
N GLU A 68 -1.31 -7.19 11.97
CA GLU A 68 -0.61 -7.93 10.92
C GLU A 68 0.78 -7.33 10.68
N SER A 69 0.87 -5.99 10.62
CA SER A 69 2.15 -5.27 10.54
C SER A 69 3.06 -5.59 11.73
N ARG A 70 2.52 -5.58 12.96
CA ARG A 70 3.29 -5.96 14.14
C ARG A 70 3.74 -7.41 14.13
N LEU A 71 2.89 -8.33 13.67
CA LEU A 71 3.25 -9.74 13.56
C LEU A 71 4.38 -9.94 12.54
N ALA A 72 4.30 -9.30 11.38
CA ALA A 72 5.36 -9.32 10.37
C ALA A 72 6.68 -8.74 10.92
N THR A 73 6.64 -7.66 11.70
CA THR A 73 7.83 -7.13 12.38
C THR A 73 8.41 -8.13 13.39
N ILE A 74 7.58 -8.83 14.15
CA ILE A 74 8.06 -9.85 15.10
C ILE A 74 8.72 -11.00 14.33
N GLU A 75 8.10 -11.48 13.25
CA GLU A 75 8.64 -12.53 12.38
C GLU A 75 10.01 -12.14 11.79
N ASP A 76 10.16 -10.91 11.31
CA ASP A 76 11.44 -10.37 10.83
C ASP A 76 12.51 -10.41 11.91
N ARG A 77 12.18 -9.99 13.14
CA ARG A 77 13.13 -9.98 14.26
C ARG A 77 13.55 -11.39 14.67
N VAL A 78 12.61 -12.33 14.69
CA VAL A 78 12.92 -13.75 14.96
C VAL A 78 13.82 -14.32 13.87
N THR A 79 13.55 -14.02 12.61
CA THR A 79 14.36 -14.49 11.48
C THR A 79 15.77 -13.90 11.51
N GLN A 80 15.90 -12.62 11.84
CA GLN A 80 17.20 -11.97 12.07
C GLN A 80 17.97 -12.64 13.21
N LEU A 81 17.32 -12.97 14.33
CA LEU A 81 17.95 -13.66 15.45
C LEU A 81 18.44 -15.06 15.05
N LEU A 82 17.68 -15.79 14.23
CA LEU A 82 18.11 -17.08 13.67
C LEU A 82 19.37 -16.92 12.80
N TRP A 83 19.42 -15.91 11.93
CA TRP A 83 20.59 -15.61 11.10
C TRP A 83 21.83 -15.24 11.91
N VAL A 84 21.66 -14.45 12.98
CA VAL A 84 22.75 -14.16 13.92
C VAL A 84 23.26 -15.46 14.58
N SER A 85 22.34 -16.36 14.96
CA SER A 85 22.72 -17.64 15.57
C SER A 85 23.54 -18.53 14.63
N THR A 86 23.35 -18.41 13.31
CA THR A 86 24.12 -19.11 12.29
C THR A 86 25.37 -18.34 11.84
N LYS A 87 25.73 -17.24 12.50
CA LYS A 87 26.84 -16.33 12.15
C LYS A 87 26.70 -15.71 10.75
N SER A 88 25.48 -15.61 10.24
CA SER A 88 25.16 -14.93 9.00
C SER A 88 24.84 -13.46 9.26
N ASP A 89 24.93 -12.61 8.25
CA ASP A 89 24.59 -11.18 8.38
C ASP A 89 23.06 -11.00 8.53
N PRO A 90 22.56 -10.50 9.68
CA PRO A 90 21.12 -10.29 9.86
C PRO A 90 20.50 -9.29 8.87
N ALA A 91 21.28 -8.41 8.26
CA ALA A 91 20.77 -7.50 7.24
C ALA A 91 20.33 -8.24 5.95
N GLY A 92 20.93 -9.40 5.68
CA GLY A 92 20.56 -10.28 4.55
C GLY A 92 19.43 -11.25 4.85
N ALA A 93 18.86 -11.23 6.06
CA ALA A 93 17.78 -12.13 6.44
C ALA A 93 16.50 -11.84 5.62
N PRO A 94 15.78 -12.88 5.15
CA PRO A 94 14.52 -12.69 4.46
C PRO A 94 13.51 -12.01 5.39
N ARG A 95 12.72 -11.09 4.82
CA ARG A 95 11.66 -10.39 5.53
C ARG A 95 10.31 -11.01 5.19
N ALA A 96 9.39 -11.00 6.14
CA ALA A 96 8.00 -11.36 5.94
C ALA A 96 7.41 -10.51 4.80
N ALA A 97 6.65 -11.18 3.93
CA ALA A 97 5.99 -10.54 2.81
C ALA A 97 4.99 -9.51 3.35
N ARG A 98 5.11 -8.26 2.89
CA ARG A 98 4.17 -7.18 3.19
C ARG A 98 3.42 -6.86 1.90
N PRO A 99 2.11 -6.59 1.98
CA PRO A 99 1.41 -6.08 0.82
C PRO A 99 2.00 -4.71 0.45
N VAL A 100 2.26 -4.52 -0.83
CA VAL A 100 2.78 -3.28 -1.39
C VAL A 100 1.63 -2.59 -2.13
N TYR A 101 1.56 -1.26 -2.03
CA TYR A 101 0.57 -0.51 -2.79
C TYR A 101 0.94 -0.44 -4.28
N PRO A 102 -0.04 -0.57 -5.19
CA PRO A 102 0.21 -0.47 -6.63
C PRO A 102 0.92 0.83 -7.05
N HIS A 103 0.60 1.97 -6.41
CA HIS A 103 1.24 3.25 -6.70
C HIS A 103 2.70 3.33 -6.22
N ILE A 104 3.05 2.59 -5.15
CA ILE A 104 4.45 2.47 -4.70
C ILE A 104 5.24 1.64 -5.72
N GLU A 105 4.71 0.50 -6.16
CA GLU A 105 5.35 -0.34 -7.18
C GLU A 105 5.56 0.44 -8.49
N LEU A 106 4.54 1.19 -8.92
CA LEU A 106 4.62 2.02 -10.12
C LEU A 106 5.70 3.11 -9.97
N ARG A 107 5.72 3.80 -8.83
CA ARG A 107 6.70 4.85 -8.53
C ARG A 107 8.13 4.29 -8.50
N GLU A 108 8.37 3.17 -7.82
CA GLU A 108 9.68 2.50 -7.82
C GLU A 108 10.10 2.06 -9.22
N GLY A 109 9.15 1.60 -10.05
CA GLY A 109 9.37 1.32 -11.46
C GLY A 109 9.84 2.56 -12.24
N MET A 110 9.16 3.70 -12.04
CA MET A 110 9.51 4.97 -12.66
C MET A 110 10.90 5.48 -12.20
N HIS A 111 11.22 5.35 -10.91
CA HIS A 111 12.54 5.70 -10.38
C HIS A 111 13.64 4.83 -10.98
N ARG A 112 13.43 3.51 -11.05
CA ARG A 112 14.39 2.60 -11.69
C ARG A 112 14.60 2.95 -13.16
N ALA A 113 13.52 3.18 -13.91
CA ALA A 113 13.62 3.59 -15.31
C ALA A 113 14.38 4.91 -15.49
N ARG A 114 14.17 5.89 -14.59
CA ARG A 114 14.92 7.16 -14.59
C ARG A 114 16.40 6.94 -14.29
N MET A 115 16.73 6.12 -13.28
CA MET A 115 18.11 5.78 -12.93
C MET A 115 18.83 5.06 -14.07
N THR A 116 18.21 4.04 -14.67
CA THR A 116 18.76 3.33 -15.83
C THR A 116 18.99 4.28 -17.02
N ASN A 117 18.08 5.22 -17.26
CA ASN A 117 18.27 6.23 -18.31
C ASN A 117 19.46 7.16 -18.00
N LEU A 118 19.60 7.61 -16.75
CA LEU A 118 20.75 8.40 -16.31
C LEU A 118 22.06 7.62 -16.43
N GLU A 119 22.08 6.34 -16.02
CA GLU A 119 23.23 5.44 -16.18
C GLU A 119 23.62 5.29 -17.66
N ASN A 120 22.65 5.07 -18.54
CA ASN A 120 22.87 4.98 -19.99
C ASN A 120 23.41 6.28 -20.60
N GLN A 121 23.05 7.45 -20.04
CA GLN A 121 23.58 8.75 -20.48
C GLN A 121 25.01 9.01 -19.97
N LEU A 122 25.41 8.37 -18.86
CA LEU A 122 26.73 8.52 -18.26
C LEU A 122 27.78 7.57 -18.85
N ILE A 123 27.37 6.55 -19.62
CA ILE A 123 28.26 5.65 -20.37
C ILE A 123 28.34 6.16 -21.82
N PRO A 124 29.39 6.89 -22.23
CA PRO A 124 29.39 7.62 -23.50
C PRO A 124 29.52 6.72 -24.74
N GLU A 125 29.96 5.46 -24.59
CA GLU A 125 30.08 4.49 -25.67
C GLU A 125 29.79 3.08 -25.12
N GLY A 126 28.94 2.33 -25.82
CA GLY A 126 28.29 1.10 -25.36
C GLY A 126 29.21 0.05 -24.70
N GLY A 127 28.73 -0.48 -23.57
CA GLY A 127 29.11 -1.81 -23.11
C GLY A 127 28.26 -2.85 -23.84
N ASP A 128 28.90 -3.48 -24.83
CA ASP A 128 28.46 -4.53 -25.77
C ASP A 128 27.78 -4.08 -27.08
#